data_AF-A0A7W0J200-F1
#
_entry.id   AF-A0A7W0J200-F1
#
_cell.length_a   1.000
_cell.length_b   1.000
_cell.length_c   1.000
_cell.angle_alpha   90.00
_cell.angle_beta   90.00
_cell.angle_gamma   90.00
#
_symmetry.space_group_name_H-M   'P 1'
#
loop_
_entity.id
_entity.type
_entity.pdbx_description
1 polymer ?
#
loop_
_entity_poly.entity_id
_entity_poly.type
_entity_poly.pdbx_seq_one_letter_code
_entity_poly.pdbx_strand_id
1 'polypeptide(L)'
;MEERSAPETTNDTPEKPPAEKSTQPQEQEIDSKLKEIARKKAQLRTEGEKLIADKKKLEEDIKKKGRVLAIREKRELEKKAAEIEEKINKVNEEIKSADGEEELLLKEAGGR
;
A
#
# COMPACT_ATOMS: atom_id res chain seq x y z
N MET A 1 8.21 -24.90 77.68
CA MET A 1 9.01 -25.13 76.47
C MET A 1 8.24 -24.58 75.29
N GLU A 2 8.92 -23.76 74.50
CA GLU A 2 8.51 -23.21 73.19
C GLU A 2 8.04 -24.35 72.25
N GLU A 3 7.20 -24.14 71.23
CA GLU A 3 7.43 -23.28 70.07
C GLU A 3 6.12 -22.90 69.34
N ARG A 4 6.30 -21.90 68.47
CA ARG A 4 5.36 -21.13 67.67
C ARG A 4 4.84 -21.92 66.47
N SER A 5 3.63 -21.63 66.01
CA SER A 5 3.39 -20.99 64.69
C SER A 5 1.89 -20.97 64.37
N ALA A 6 1.40 -19.79 64.03
CA ALA A 6 0.12 -19.55 63.36
C ALA A 6 0.44 -19.16 61.89
N PRO A 7 -0.54 -18.75 61.08
CA PRO A 7 -1.62 -19.51 60.44
C PRO A 7 -1.48 -19.45 58.90
N GLU A 8 -2.03 -20.38 58.12
CA GLU A 8 -2.13 -20.22 56.66
C GLU A 8 -3.58 -20.00 56.23
N THR A 9 -3.92 -18.73 56.03
CA THR A 9 -5.07 -18.25 55.27
C THR A 9 -4.68 -18.22 53.78
N THR A 10 -5.20 -19.12 52.97
CA THR A 10 -5.18 -18.95 51.51
C THR A 10 -6.51 -18.37 51.07
N ASN A 11 -6.49 -17.06 50.84
CA ASN A 11 -7.54 -16.33 50.16
C ASN A 11 -7.70 -16.88 48.74
N ASP A 12 -8.89 -17.41 48.43
CA ASP A 12 -9.40 -17.52 47.06
C ASP A 12 -9.38 -16.13 46.42
N THR A 13 -8.30 -15.85 45.70
CA THR A 13 -8.19 -14.64 44.90
C THR A 13 -8.97 -14.89 43.62
N PRO A 14 -10.01 -14.11 43.29
CA PRO A 14 -10.63 -14.21 41.97
C PRO A 14 -9.57 -13.85 40.95
N GLU A 15 -9.25 -14.78 40.05
CA GLU A 15 -8.43 -14.50 38.87
C GLU A 15 -9.05 -13.32 38.13
N LYS A 16 -8.41 -12.17 38.30
CA LYS A 16 -8.61 -10.98 37.50
C LYS A 16 -8.50 -11.42 36.03
N PRO A 17 -9.49 -11.15 35.15
CA PRO A 17 -9.33 -11.44 33.74
C PRO A 17 -8.08 -10.69 33.25
N PRO A 18 -7.26 -11.31 32.38
CA PRO A 18 -6.05 -10.66 31.88
C PRO A 18 -6.46 -9.35 31.27
N ALA A 19 -5.80 -8.28 31.70
CA ALA A 19 -6.03 -6.93 31.19
C ALA A 19 -6.09 -6.98 29.66
N GLU A 20 -7.24 -6.63 29.09
CA GLU A 20 -7.37 -6.20 27.71
C GLU A 20 -6.35 -5.06 27.54
N LYS A 21 -5.15 -5.41 27.09
CA LYS A 21 -4.09 -4.46 26.80
C LYS A 21 -4.52 -3.67 25.58
N SER A 22 -5.32 -2.62 25.79
CA SER A 22 -5.38 -1.38 25.01
C SER A 22 -4.84 -1.51 23.57
N THR A 23 -5.45 -2.34 22.72
CA THR A 23 -5.11 -2.45 21.29
C THR A 23 -5.79 -1.35 20.48
N GLN A 24 -6.78 -0.67 21.04
CA GLN A 24 -7.57 0.38 20.37
C GLN A 24 -6.74 1.48 19.70
N PRO A 25 -5.64 2.02 20.29
CA PRO A 25 -4.85 3.05 19.60
C PRO A 25 -4.07 2.48 18.40
N GLN A 26 -3.54 1.26 18.52
CA GLN A 26 -2.75 0.62 17.46
C GLN A 26 -3.63 0.16 16.28
N GLU A 27 -4.81 -0.38 16.57
CA GLU A 27 -5.81 -0.73 15.54
C GLU A 27 -6.27 0.53 14.78
N GLN A 28 -6.53 1.64 15.48
CA GLN A 28 -6.89 2.91 14.84
C GLN A 28 -5.77 3.48 13.96
N GLU A 29 -4.51 3.33 14.36
CA GLU A 29 -3.35 3.73 13.56
C GLU A 29 -3.20 2.86 12.31
N ILE A 30 -3.37 1.53 12.41
CA ILE A 30 -3.30 0.61 11.28
C ILE A 30 -4.45 0.91 10.28
N ASP A 31 -5.67 1.09 10.76
CA ASP A 31 -6.82 1.46 9.93
C ASP A 31 -6.61 2.78 9.19
N SER A 32 -5.96 3.74 9.84
CA SER A 32 -5.65 5.04 9.24
C SER A 32 -4.61 4.87 8.13
N LYS A 33 -3.55 4.09 8.35
CA LYS A 33 -2.52 3.78 7.34
C LYS A 33 -3.10 3.02 6.15
N LEU A 34 -3.98 2.04 6.38
CA LEU A 34 -4.66 1.29 5.32
C LEU A 34 -5.53 2.22 4.44
N LYS A 35 -6.24 3.17 5.06
CA LYS A 35 -7.01 4.19 4.31
C LYS A 35 -6.11 5.09 3.47
N GLU A 36 -4.95 5.49 3.98
CA GLU A 36 -3.97 6.28 3.23
C GLU A 36 -3.40 5.51 2.03
N ILE A 37 -3.02 4.24 2.24
CA ILE A 37 -2.55 3.35 1.17
C ILE A 37 -3.63 3.17 0.10
N ALA A 38 -4.88 2.92 0.49
CA ALA A 38 -6.00 2.79 -0.43
C ALA A 38 -6.20 4.06 -1.29
N ARG A 39 -6.11 5.25 -0.67
CA ARG A 39 -6.17 6.53 -1.39
C ARG A 39 -5.00 6.71 -2.36
N LYS A 40 -3.78 6.42 -1.92
CA LYS A 40 -2.56 6.49 -2.76
C LYS A 40 -2.66 5.56 -3.96
N LYS A 41 -3.10 4.30 -3.76
CA LYS A 41 -3.34 3.34 -4.83
C LYS A 41 -4.39 3.82 -5.82
N ALA A 42 -5.48 4.43 -5.36
CA ALA A 42 -6.52 4.98 -6.24
C ALA A 42 -5.98 6.14 -7.11
N GLN A 43 -5.15 7.03 -6.53
CA GLN A 43 -4.50 8.10 -7.26
C GLN A 43 -3.52 7.56 -8.31
N LEU A 44 -2.65 6.62 -7.93
CA LEU A 44 -1.69 5.97 -8.82
C LEU A 44 -2.39 5.24 -9.97
N ARG A 45 -3.50 4.53 -9.71
CA ARG A 45 -4.29 3.89 -10.77
C ARG A 45 -4.86 4.91 -11.75
N THR A 46 -5.41 6.02 -11.26
CA THR A 46 -5.93 7.09 -12.11
C THR A 46 -4.83 7.72 -12.96
N GLU A 47 -3.65 7.95 -12.38
CA GLU A 47 -2.49 8.46 -13.10
C GLU A 47 -2.01 7.45 -14.16
N GLY A 48 -1.92 6.17 -13.81
CA GLY A 48 -1.57 5.09 -14.72
C GLY A 48 -2.54 4.98 -15.91
N GLU A 49 -3.84 5.04 -15.66
CA GLU A 49 -4.87 5.04 -16.71
C GLU A 49 -4.72 6.24 -17.66
N LYS A 50 -4.44 7.42 -17.12
CA LYS A 50 -4.18 8.62 -17.92
C LYS A 50 -2.94 8.46 -18.79
N LEU A 51 -1.84 7.95 -18.23
CA LEU A 51 -0.60 7.70 -18.98
C LEU A 51 -0.80 6.66 -20.09
N ILE A 52 -1.57 5.61 -19.83
CA ILE A 52 -1.93 4.60 -20.84
C ILE A 52 -2.75 5.24 -21.98
N ALA A 53 -3.73 6.07 -21.65
CA ALA A 53 -4.53 6.79 -22.63
C ALA A 53 -3.67 7.74 -23.48
N ASP A 54 -2.77 8.50 -22.84
CA ASP A 54 -1.85 9.41 -23.52
C ASP A 54 -0.88 8.65 -24.45
N LYS A 55 -0.34 7.49 -23.99
CA LYS A 55 0.50 6.61 -24.82
C LYS A 55 -0.26 6.14 -26.05
N LYS A 56 -1.48 5.62 -25.86
CA LYS A 56 -2.31 5.10 -26.96
C LYS A 56 -2.64 6.18 -27.98
N LYS A 57 -2.99 7.39 -27.52
CA LYS A 57 -3.24 8.53 -28.41
C LYS A 57 -2.00 8.90 -29.22
N LEU A 58 -0.84 8.92 -28.57
CA LEU A 58 0.42 9.25 -29.22
C LEU A 58 0.83 8.18 -30.25
N GLU A 59 0.64 6.88 -29.95
CA GLU A 59 0.83 5.78 -30.89
C GLU A 59 -0.13 5.86 -32.10
N GLU A 60 -1.40 6.19 -31.87
CA GLU A 60 -2.37 6.41 -32.94
C GLU A 60 -1.97 7.60 -33.83
N ASP A 61 -1.47 8.68 -33.25
CA ASP A 61 -1.00 9.85 -33.99
C ASP A 61 0.24 9.52 -34.83
N ILE A 62 1.19 8.75 -34.28
CA ILE A 62 2.34 8.24 -35.04
C ILE A 62 1.86 7.38 -36.21
N LYS A 63 0.90 6.47 -35.97
CA LYS A 63 0.38 5.56 -37.00
C LYS A 63 -0.34 6.32 -38.11
N LYS A 64 -1.19 7.30 -37.77
CA LYS A 64 -1.90 8.15 -38.74
C LYS A 64 -0.94 8.97 -39.59
N LYS A 65 0.11 9.51 -38.97
CA LYS A 65 1.09 10.36 -39.68
C LYS A 65 2.25 9.57 -40.29
N GLY A 66 2.31 8.25 -40.14
CA GLY A 66 3.48 7.39 -40.36
C GLY A 66 4.12 7.38 -41.77
N ARG A 67 3.50 8.00 -42.78
CA ARG A 67 4.10 8.24 -44.11
C ARG A 67 4.53 9.70 -44.36
N VAL A 68 4.03 10.64 -43.56
CA VAL A 68 4.18 12.09 -43.76
C VAL A 68 5.16 12.72 -42.74
N LEU A 69 5.43 12.04 -41.62
CA LEU A 69 6.40 12.54 -40.63
C LEU A 69 7.83 12.52 -41.17
N ALA A 70 8.53 13.62 -40.96
CA ALA A 70 9.98 13.64 -41.11
C ALA A 70 10.62 12.68 -40.09
N ILE A 71 11.72 12.04 -40.45
CA ILE A 71 12.43 11.05 -39.61
C ILE A 71 12.72 11.58 -38.20
N ARG A 72 13.03 12.88 -38.07
CA ARG A 72 13.30 13.53 -36.79
C ARG A 72 12.07 13.60 -35.89
N GLU A 73 10.93 14.03 -36.42
CA GLU A 73 9.67 14.10 -35.67
C GLU A 73 9.19 12.72 -35.23
N LYS A 74 9.35 11.72 -36.11
CA LYS A 74 9.03 10.32 -35.76
C LYS A 74 9.85 9.84 -34.56
N ARG A 75 11.17 10.09 -34.56
CA ARG A 75 12.05 9.72 -33.44
C ARG A 75 11.70 10.45 -32.13
N GLU A 76 11.34 11.72 -32.21
CA GLU A 76 10.93 12.49 -31.02
C GLU A 76 9.62 11.95 -30.43
N LEU A 77 8.66 11.54 -31.27
CA LEU A 77 7.43 10.91 -30.80
C LEU A 77 7.68 9.52 -30.22
N GLU A 78 8.50 8.70 -30.86
CA GLU A 78 8.92 7.39 -30.31
C GLU A 78 9.61 7.54 -28.95
N LYS A 79 10.46 8.56 -28.78
CA LYS A 79 11.09 8.86 -27.49
C LYS A 79 10.05 9.23 -26.42
N LYS A 80 9.07 10.07 -26.76
CA LYS A 80 7.97 10.42 -25.83
C LYS A 80 7.13 9.20 -25.45
N ALA A 81 6.87 8.29 -26.39
CA ALA A 81 6.16 7.05 -26.09
C ALA A 81 6.93 6.18 -25.08
N ALA A 82 8.26 6.06 -25.26
CA ALA A 82 9.13 5.34 -24.35
C ALA A 82 9.21 6.00 -22.95
N GLU A 83 9.27 7.33 -22.88
CA GLU A 83 9.24 8.06 -21.60
C GLU A 83 7.91 7.86 -20.85
N ILE A 84 6.77 7.83 -21.56
CA ILE A 84 5.46 7.53 -20.96
C ILE A 84 5.41 6.08 -20.46
N GLU A 85 5.97 5.14 -21.22
CA GLU A 85 6.06 3.73 -20.82
C GLU A 85 6.91 3.54 -19.56
N GLU A 86 8.04 4.24 -19.44
CA GLU A 86 8.84 4.23 -18.22
C GLU A 86 8.04 4.75 -17.01
N LYS A 87 7.24 5.81 -17.18
CA LYS A 87 6.37 6.34 -16.12
C LYS A 87 5.29 5.34 -15.71
N ILE A 88 4.66 4.67 -16.68
CA ILE A 88 3.67 3.62 -16.41
C ILE A 88 4.30 2.50 -15.57
N ASN A 89 5.52 2.08 -15.92
CA ASN A 89 6.24 1.06 -15.15
C ASN A 89 6.51 1.50 -13.72
N LYS A 90 6.97 2.74 -13.51
CA LYS A 90 7.17 3.30 -12.16
C LYS A 90 5.89 3.33 -11.34
N VAL A 91 4.78 3.81 -11.91
CA VAL A 91 3.47 3.81 -11.25
C VAL A 91 3.05 2.39 -10.85
N ASN A 92 3.26 1.41 -11.73
CA ASN A 92 2.96 0.01 -11.43
C ASN A 92 3.85 -0.57 -10.32
N GLU A 93 5.12 -0.21 -10.27
CA GLU A 93 6.03 -0.58 -9.17
C GLU A 93 5.61 0.05 -7.85
N GLU A 94 5.20 1.32 -7.85
CA GLU A 94 4.68 2.00 -6.66
C GLU A 94 3.39 1.36 -6.15
N ILE A 95 2.48 0.94 -7.05
CA ILE A 95 1.28 0.19 -6.67
C ILE A 95 1.66 -1.15 -6.03
N LYS A 96 2.61 -1.90 -6.60
CA LYS A 96 3.08 -3.16 -6.02
C LYS A 96 3.72 -2.97 -4.65
N SER A 97 4.50 -1.90 -4.46
CA SER A 97 5.06 -1.56 -3.16
C SER A 97 3.96 -1.28 -2.14
N ALA A 98 2.94 -0.50 -2.54
CA ALA A 98 1.79 -0.20 -1.70
C ALA A 98 0.94 -1.45 -1.38
N ASP A 99 0.81 -2.39 -2.32
CA ASP A 99 0.18 -3.70 -2.08
C ASP A 99 0.95 -4.51 -1.02
N GLY A 100 2.29 -4.49 -1.07
CA GLY A 100 3.13 -5.16 -0.09
C GLY A 100 3.05 -4.53 1.32
N GLU A 101 3.03 -3.20 1.39
CA GLU A 101 2.82 -2.47 2.65
C GLU A 101 1.44 -2.77 3.26
N GLU A 102 0.39 -2.82 2.43
CA GLU A 102 -0.96 -3.20 2.84
C GLU A 102 -1.00 -4.62 3.42
N GLU A 103 -0.36 -5.59 2.75
CA GLU A 103 -0.30 -6.98 3.22
C GLU A 103 0.41 -7.11 4.58
N LEU A 104 1.50 -6.38 4.79
CA LEU A 104 2.23 -6.36 6.06
C LEU A 104 1.37 -5.78 7.19
N LEU A 105 0.69 -4.66 6.95
CA LEU A 105 -0.20 -4.05 7.93
C LEU A 105 -1.38 -4.95 8.28
N LEU A 106 -1.94 -5.67 7.30
CA LEU A 106 -3.00 -6.66 7.54
C LEU A 106 -2.52 -7.83 8.41
N LYS A 107 -1.28 -8.30 8.22
CA LYS A 107 -0.67 -9.31 9.10
C LYS A 107 -0.46 -8.78 10.53
N GLU A 108 0.02 -7.55 10.67
CA GLU A 108 0.22 -6.90 11.97
C GLU A 108 -1.09 -6.65 12.73
N ALA A 109 -2.19 -6.36 12.04
CA ALA A 109 -3.53 -6.22 12.62
C ALA A 109 -4.14 -7.54 13.13
N GLY A 110 -3.37 -8.64 13.16
CA GLY A 110 -3.86 -9.98 13.53
C GLY A 110 -4.59 -10.68 12.39
N GLY A 111 -4.22 -10.39 11.14
CA GLY A 111 -4.84 -10.93 9.93
C GLY A 111 -4.90 -12.46 9.92
N ARG A 112 -6.14 -12.95 9.74
CA ARG A 112 -6.56 -14.34 9.54
C ARG A 112 -5.98 -14.98 8.27
#